data_AF-A0A2D6XK62-F1
#
_entry.id   AF-A0A2D6XK62-F1
#
_cell.length_a   1.000
_cell.length_b   1.000
_cell.length_c   1.000
_cell.angle_alpha   90.00
_cell.angle_beta   90.00
_cell.angle_gamma   90.00
#
_symmetry.space_group_name_H-M   'P 1'
#
loop_
_entity.id
_entity.type
_entity.pdbx_description
1 polymer ?
#
loop_
_entity_poly.entity_id
_entity_poly.type
_entity_poly.pdbx_seq_one_letter_code
_entity_poly.pdbx_strand_id
1 'polypeptide(L)'
;MGIKPENELNKHRSNFNRSDLVARKGHELNVSRNKEFTIDTIIDTNEAYFVVNIEKFSGFEGHYYFNKSDALVNTSLQLLKNINLKLEDSYLFNHYNNFQPKTCGDLYHLHKNNKLHTIESTNSFHPWRQASPTGDFTGGIFGPKDITAVEHRILRLKNLINNIKEFGYIPSPKDIIEGYILLKNDDFRFVITAGHHRVAVLTAMYITNILDDKLISVKYDTSRIKVKIVKENDVQNWFGVKSGFLTAKDALEMFGSYFE
;
A
#
# COMPACT_ATOMS: atom_id res chain seq x y z
N MET A 1 -19.41 5.29 -6.04
CA MET A 1 -18.38 6.19 -5.46
C MET A 1 -17.16 6.25 -6.35
N GLY A 2 -16.57 7.44 -6.50
CA GLY A 2 -15.25 7.61 -7.11
C GLY A 2 -15.23 7.83 -8.62
N ILE A 3 -16.32 8.30 -9.23
CA ILE A 3 -16.37 8.67 -10.65
C ILE A 3 -15.17 9.56 -11.00
N LYS A 4 -14.45 9.17 -12.03
CA LYS A 4 -13.30 9.93 -12.53
C LYS A 4 -13.75 10.79 -13.69
N PRO A 5 -13.53 12.11 -13.62
CA PRO A 5 -13.89 12.98 -14.73
C PRO A 5 -13.00 12.66 -15.94
N GLU A 6 -13.54 12.85 -17.12
CA GLU A 6 -12.89 12.50 -18.39
C GLU A 6 -11.53 13.21 -18.57
N ASN A 7 -11.39 14.45 -18.08
CA ASN A 7 -10.12 15.17 -18.10
C ASN A 7 -9.03 14.45 -17.28
N GLU A 8 -9.38 13.80 -16.18
CA GLU A 8 -8.46 13.04 -15.34
C GLU A 8 -8.03 11.73 -16.02
N LEU A 9 -8.96 11.05 -16.69
CA LEU A 9 -8.64 9.88 -17.51
C LEU A 9 -7.69 10.27 -18.66
N ASN A 10 -7.96 11.38 -19.34
CA ASN A 10 -7.15 11.87 -20.46
C ASN A 10 -5.71 12.20 -20.06
N LYS A 11 -5.47 12.75 -18.85
CA LYS A 11 -4.09 12.90 -18.33
C LYS A 11 -3.37 11.56 -18.26
N HIS A 12 -4.04 10.52 -17.79
CA HIS A 12 -3.42 9.20 -17.70
C HIS A 12 -3.28 8.54 -19.07
N ARG A 13 -4.22 8.70 -20.00
CA ARG A 13 -4.08 8.20 -21.38
C ARG A 13 -2.87 8.82 -22.11
N SER A 14 -2.54 10.08 -21.82
CA SER A 14 -1.34 10.74 -22.36
C SER A 14 -0.03 10.45 -21.60
N ASN A 15 -0.08 9.60 -20.55
CA ASN A 15 1.07 9.31 -19.68
C ASN A 15 1.78 10.58 -19.18
N PHE A 16 1.01 11.52 -18.60
CA PHE A 16 1.49 12.86 -18.24
C PHE A 16 2.75 12.92 -17.35
N ASN A 17 3.07 11.86 -16.59
CA ASN A 17 4.28 11.81 -15.74
C ASN A 17 5.57 11.54 -16.54
N ARG A 18 5.47 11.22 -17.83
CA ARG A 18 6.62 10.81 -18.64
C ARG A 18 7.66 11.92 -18.76
N SER A 19 7.26 13.16 -19.02
CA SER A 19 8.18 14.29 -19.16
C SER A 19 9.04 14.49 -17.91
N ASP A 20 8.41 14.36 -16.74
CA ASP A 20 9.10 14.49 -15.45
C ASP A 20 10.15 13.38 -15.27
N LEU A 21 9.87 12.16 -15.71
CA LEU A 21 10.82 11.05 -15.64
C LEU A 21 12.00 11.22 -16.59
N VAL A 22 11.75 11.72 -17.80
CA VAL A 22 12.82 12.06 -18.76
C VAL A 22 13.77 13.11 -18.15
N ALA A 23 13.22 14.14 -17.50
CA ALA A 23 14.01 15.18 -16.85
C ALA A 23 14.79 14.70 -15.62
N ARG A 24 14.37 13.60 -14.98
CA ARG A 24 15.02 13.02 -13.79
C ARG A 24 16.13 12.03 -14.11
N LYS A 25 16.18 11.51 -15.34
CA LYS A 25 17.19 10.50 -15.71
C LYS A 25 18.60 11.08 -15.53
N GLY A 26 19.43 10.46 -14.70
CA GLY A 26 20.75 10.97 -14.30
C GLY A 26 20.75 11.93 -13.11
N HIS A 27 19.59 12.18 -12.50
CA HIS A 27 19.39 12.98 -11.28
C HIS A 27 18.65 12.18 -10.21
N GLU A 28 18.97 10.89 -10.09
CA GLU A 28 18.31 9.99 -9.17
C GLU A 28 18.51 10.43 -7.71
N LEU A 29 17.51 10.17 -6.86
CA LEU A 29 17.67 10.33 -5.42
C LEU A 29 18.83 9.45 -4.94
N ASN A 30 19.83 10.08 -4.34
CA ASN A 30 20.96 9.36 -3.75
C ASN A 30 20.51 8.72 -2.42
N VAL A 31 19.84 7.57 -2.53
CA VAL A 31 19.51 6.72 -1.38
C VAL A 31 20.59 5.65 -1.29
N SER A 32 21.50 5.82 -0.32
CA SER A 32 22.58 4.86 -0.12
C SER A 32 22.02 3.46 0.16
N ARG A 33 22.41 2.47 -0.65
CA ARG A 33 22.03 1.06 -0.47
C ARG A 33 22.51 0.45 0.84
N ASN A 34 23.53 1.05 1.48
CA ASN A 34 23.99 0.65 2.81
C ASN A 34 23.00 1.04 3.92
N LYS A 35 21.84 1.59 3.57
CA LYS A 35 20.76 1.99 4.48
C LYS A 35 19.55 1.06 4.37
N GLU A 36 19.80 -0.24 4.20
CA GLU A 36 18.75 -1.24 4.32
C GLU A 36 18.18 -1.22 5.73
N PHE A 37 16.86 -1.15 5.82
CA PHE A 37 16.13 -1.28 7.06
C PHE A 37 16.23 -2.73 7.54
N THR A 38 16.90 -2.92 8.68
CA THR A 38 17.01 -4.20 9.40
C THR A 38 16.74 -3.94 10.86
N ILE A 39 16.11 -4.87 11.59
CA ILE A 39 15.72 -4.70 13.01
C ILE A 39 16.86 -4.09 13.86
N ASP A 40 18.10 -4.51 13.59
CA ASP A 40 19.31 -4.07 14.29
C ASP A 40 19.77 -2.64 13.93
N THR A 41 19.40 -2.11 12.77
CA THR A 41 19.82 -0.78 12.29
C THR A 41 18.85 0.35 12.65
N ILE A 42 17.77 0.08 13.40
CA ILE A 42 16.57 0.94 13.51
C ILE A 42 16.39 1.63 14.86
N ILE A 43 17.33 2.47 15.27
CA ILE A 43 17.02 3.42 16.36
C ILE A 43 17.40 4.87 16.04
N ASP A 44 18.38 5.14 15.16
CA ASP A 44 19.00 6.47 15.16
C ASP A 44 19.04 7.23 13.83
N THR A 45 18.36 6.75 12.79
CA THR A 45 18.45 7.44 11.50
C THR A 45 17.47 8.61 11.44
N ASN A 46 17.95 9.83 11.70
CA ASN A 46 17.33 11.10 11.25
C ASN A 46 17.26 11.24 9.71
N GLU A 47 17.56 10.15 8.99
CA GLU A 47 17.59 10.07 7.54
C GLU A 47 16.19 10.22 6.95
N ALA A 48 16.11 11.07 5.92
CA ALA A 48 14.85 11.31 5.22
C ALA A 48 14.45 10.15 4.31
N TYR A 49 15.40 9.31 3.87
CA TYR A 49 15.19 8.22 2.91
C TYR A 49 16.02 6.98 3.28
N PHE A 50 15.45 5.81 3.05
CA PHE A 50 16.09 4.51 3.30
C PHE A 50 15.56 3.46 2.32
N VAL A 51 16.11 2.24 2.33
CA VAL A 51 15.61 1.14 1.48
C VAL A 51 14.98 0.03 2.31
N VAL A 52 13.94 -0.59 1.76
CA VAL A 52 13.23 -1.72 2.37
C VAL A 52 13.17 -2.85 1.36
N ASN A 53 13.40 -4.08 1.81
CA ASN A 53 13.13 -5.26 0.99
C ASN A 53 11.65 -5.27 0.60
N ILE A 54 11.37 -5.34 -0.70
CA ILE A 54 10.03 -5.32 -1.28
C ILE A 54 9.09 -6.38 -0.66
N GLU A 55 9.66 -7.51 -0.23
CA GLU A 55 8.95 -8.60 0.46
C GLU A 55 8.45 -8.22 1.86
N LYS A 56 8.81 -7.03 2.37
CA LYS A 56 8.36 -6.51 3.68
C LYS A 56 7.23 -5.49 3.55
N PHE A 57 6.72 -5.22 2.34
CA PHE A 57 5.62 -4.28 2.14
C PHE A 57 4.25 -4.90 2.43
N SER A 58 3.42 -4.15 3.16
CA SER A 58 1.99 -4.42 3.33
C SER A 58 1.16 -3.19 2.97
N GLY A 59 0.02 -3.41 2.34
CA GLY A 59 -0.97 -2.36 2.05
C GLY A 59 -1.57 -1.79 3.33
N PHE A 60 -2.10 -0.57 3.23
CA PHE A 60 -2.70 0.12 4.37
C PHE A 60 -3.86 -0.66 5.01
N GLU A 61 -4.62 -1.40 4.21
CA GLU A 61 -5.75 -2.25 4.63
C GLU A 61 -5.36 -3.70 4.98
N GLY A 62 -4.08 -3.97 5.29
CA GLY A 62 -3.64 -5.28 5.77
C GLY A 62 -3.30 -6.30 4.68
N HIS A 63 -3.46 -5.95 3.40
CA HIS A 63 -3.07 -6.85 2.30
C HIS A 63 -1.55 -6.96 2.17
N TYR A 64 -1.00 -8.16 2.38
CA TYR A 64 0.40 -8.42 2.11
C TYR A 64 0.64 -8.58 0.60
N TYR A 65 1.53 -7.79 0.00
CA TYR A 65 1.68 -7.74 -1.47
C TYR A 65 2.16 -9.05 -2.11
N PHE A 66 2.76 -9.96 -1.32
CA PHE A 66 3.30 -11.23 -1.79
C PHE A 66 2.40 -12.44 -1.53
N ASN A 67 1.29 -12.30 -0.80
CA ASN A 67 0.34 -13.41 -0.56
C ASN A 67 -0.63 -13.67 -1.74
N LYS A 68 -0.42 -13.00 -2.89
CA LYS A 68 -1.27 -13.07 -4.09
C LYS A 68 -2.71 -12.60 -3.89
N SER A 69 -3.06 -11.95 -2.78
CA SER A 69 -4.41 -11.41 -2.57
C SER A 69 -4.57 -9.98 -3.09
N ASP A 70 -3.48 -9.22 -3.25
CA ASP A 70 -3.56 -7.81 -3.65
C ASP A 70 -4.03 -7.64 -5.11
N ALA A 71 -5.15 -6.94 -5.28
CA ALA A 71 -5.80 -6.77 -6.58
C ALA A 71 -4.98 -5.92 -7.55
N LEU A 72 -4.16 -4.98 -7.07
CA LEU A 72 -3.29 -4.17 -7.92
C LEU A 72 -2.11 -5.01 -8.43
N VAL A 73 -1.48 -5.82 -7.57
CA VAL A 73 -0.40 -6.74 -7.97
C VAL A 73 -0.89 -7.74 -9.00
N ASN A 74 -2.01 -8.41 -8.74
CA ASN A 74 -2.57 -9.39 -9.69
C ASN A 74 -2.91 -8.76 -11.05
N THR A 75 -3.45 -7.55 -11.04
CA THR A 75 -3.72 -6.81 -12.28
C THR A 75 -2.43 -6.41 -12.98
N SER A 76 -1.41 -5.98 -12.25
CA SER A 76 -0.09 -5.71 -12.81
C SER A 76 0.54 -6.96 -13.43
N LEU A 77 0.41 -8.14 -12.80
CA LEU A 77 0.85 -9.42 -13.36
C LEU A 77 0.13 -9.75 -14.67
N GLN A 78 -1.20 -9.51 -14.76
CA GLN A 78 -1.94 -9.67 -16.02
C GLN A 78 -1.46 -8.68 -17.10
N LEU A 79 -1.24 -7.42 -16.72
CA LEU A 79 -0.77 -6.38 -17.64
C LEU A 79 0.66 -6.61 -18.16
N LEU A 80 1.53 -7.20 -17.34
CA LEU A 80 2.88 -7.59 -17.76
C LEU A 80 2.84 -8.69 -18.83
N LYS A 81 1.84 -9.57 -18.80
CA LYS A 81 1.59 -10.60 -19.83
C LYS A 81 0.88 -10.05 -21.06
N ASN A 82 -0.09 -9.16 -20.87
CA ASN A 82 -0.86 -8.52 -21.92
C ASN A 82 -1.20 -7.07 -21.56
N ILE A 83 -0.45 -6.12 -22.09
CA ILE A 83 -0.64 -4.68 -21.80
C ILE A 83 -1.96 -4.13 -22.37
N ASN A 84 -2.53 -4.81 -23.36
CA ASN A 84 -3.80 -4.46 -24.01
C ASN A 84 -5.01 -5.17 -23.38
N LEU A 85 -4.85 -5.73 -22.17
CA LEU A 85 -5.94 -6.29 -21.38
C LEU A 85 -7.15 -5.33 -21.35
N LYS A 86 -8.33 -5.87 -21.66
CA LYS A 86 -9.60 -5.16 -21.53
C LYS A 86 -9.91 -4.93 -20.06
N LEU A 87 -10.67 -3.88 -19.76
CA LEU A 87 -10.96 -3.50 -18.39
C LEU A 87 -11.73 -4.59 -17.64
N GLU A 88 -12.75 -5.14 -18.29
CA GLU A 88 -13.68 -6.13 -17.74
C GLU A 88 -13.00 -7.48 -17.47
N ASP A 89 -11.95 -7.79 -18.22
CA ASP A 89 -11.15 -9.01 -18.07
C ASP A 89 -10.11 -8.90 -16.93
N SER A 90 -9.96 -7.71 -16.33
CA SER A 90 -8.94 -7.47 -15.31
C SER A 90 -9.34 -8.04 -13.94
N TYR A 91 -8.33 -8.49 -13.20
CA TYR A 91 -8.49 -8.94 -11.82
C TYR A 91 -9.09 -7.82 -10.95
N LEU A 92 -8.65 -6.57 -11.13
CA LEU A 92 -9.16 -5.41 -10.39
C LEU A 92 -10.67 -5.19 -10.61
N PHE A 93 -11.15 -5.34 -11.85
CA PHE A 93 -12.58 -5.22 -12.15
C PHE A 93 -13.38 -6.31 -11.42
N ASN A 94 -12.95 -7.57 -11.54
CA ASN A 94 -13.58 -8.69 -10.84
C ASN A 94 -13.52 -8.54 -9.32
N HIS A 95 -12.40 -8.06 -8.78
CA HIS A 95 -12.23 -7.78 -7.36
C HIS A 95 -13.25 -6.75 -6.87
N TYR A 96 -13.40 -5.63 -7.57
CA TYR A 96 -14.37 -4.61 -7.16
C TYR A 96 -15.84 -5.03 -7.34
N ASN A 97 -16.14 -5.98 -8.21
CA ASN A 97 -17.50 -6.51 -8.29
C ASN A 97 -17.82 -7.49 -7.15
N ASN A 98 -16.83 -8.25 -6.69
CA ASN A 98 -17.06 -9.38 -5.78
C ASN A 98 -16.65 -9.13 -4.32
N PHE A 99 -15.56 -8.38 -4.08
CA PHE A 99 -15.07 -8.11 -2.73
C PHE A 99 -15.72 -6.85 -2.16
N GLN A 100 -16.78 -7.05 -1.38
CA GLN A 100 -17.58 -5.98 -0.76
C GLN A 100 -17.71 -6.25 0.76
N PRO A 101 -16.62 -6.11 1.53
CA PRO A 101 -16.65 -6.32 2.97
C PRO A 101 -17.62 -5.34 3.60
N LYS A 102 -18.41 -5.79 4.57
CA LYS A 102 -19.37 -4.92 5.28
C LYS A 102 -18.73 -4.24 6.47
N THR A 103 -17.75 -4.90 7.07
CA THR A 103 -17.12 -4.45 8.30
C THR A 103 -15.59 -4.42 8.18
N CYS A 104 -14.91 -3.70 9.10
CA CYS A 104 -13.46 -3.80 9.23
C CYS A 104 -13.04 -5.25 9.49
N GLY A 105 -13.78 -5.99 10.34
CA GLY A 105 -13.50 -7.41 10.56
C GLY A 105 -13.54 -8.26 9.29
N ASP A 106 -14.48 -8.00 8.37
CA ASP A 106 -14.52 -8.69 7.08
C ASP A 106 -13.33 -8.29 6.18
N LEU A 107 -12.94 -7.00 6.19
CA LEU A 107 -11.82 -6.48 5.40
C LEU A 107 -10.48 -7.13 5.78
N TYR A 108 -10.23 -7.30 7.08
CA TYR A 108 -9.00 -7.90 7.62
C TYR A 108 -9.12 -9.41 7.84
N HIS A 109 -10.22 -10.05 7.43
CA HIS A 109 -10.47 -11.48 7.60
C HIS A 109 -10.38 -11.98 9.05
N LEU A 110 -10.88 -11.18 10.00
CA LEU A 110 -10.80 -11.47 11.43
C LEU A 110 -11.85 -12.50 11.87
N HIS A 111 -11.65 -13.04 13.07
CA HIS A 111 -12.60 -13.88 13.76
C HIS A 111 -13.90 -13.13 14.06
N LYS A 112 -15.03 -13.84 13.94
CA LYS A 112 -16.37 -13.26 14.04
C LYS A 112 -16.70 -12.62 15.38
N ASN A 113 -15.97 -12.96 16.45
CA ASN A 113 -16.11 -12.35 17.77
C ASN A 113 -15.27 -11.07 17.95
N ASN A 114 -14.41 -10.73 16.99
CA ASN A 114 -13.61 -9.51 17.04
C ASN A 114 -14.51 -8.27 16.96
N LYS A 115 -14.28 -7.29 17.84
CA LYS A 115 -15.08 -6.06 17.91
C LYS A 115 -15.05 -5.24 16.60
N LEU A 116 -14.05 -5.42 15.74
CA LEU A 116 -14.00 -4.76 14.43
C LEU A 116 -15.13 -5.20 13.47
N HIS A 117 -15.88 -6.26 13.77
CA HIS A 117 -17.13 -6.57 13.06
C HIS A 117 -18.29 -5.61 13.39
N THR A 118 -18.14 -4.70 14.36
CA THR A 118 -19.16 -3.68 14.64
C THR A 118 -18.87 -2.35 13.93
N ILE A 119 -17.82 -2.28 13.12
CA ILE A 119 -17.37 -1.05 12.45
C ILE A 119 -17.50 -1.27 10.95
N GLU A 120 -18.15 -0.33 10.26
CA GLU A 120 -18.28 -0.38 8.80
C GLU A 120 -16.92 -0.40 8.11
N SER A 121 -16.80 -1.18 7.03
CA SER A 121 -15.56 -1.32 6.26
C SER A 121 -15.05 0.00 5.66
N THR A 122 -15.93 0.98 5.51
CA THR A 122 -15.63 2.31 4.99
C THR A 122 -15.00 3.23 6.03
N ASN A 123 -14.97 2.84 7.31
CA ASN A 123 -14.33 3.62 8.35
C ASN A 123 -12.82 3.30 8.42
N SER A 124 -11.97 4.32 8.44
CA SER A 124 -10.54 4.12 8.65
C SER A 124 -10.24 4.03 10.14
N PHE A 125 -9.89 2.83 10.61
CA PHE A 125 -9.49 2.61 11.99
C PHE A 125 -8.25 1.74 12.14
N HIS A 126 -7.22 2.27 12.80
CA HIS A 126 -6.02 1.54 13.26
C HIS A 126 -5.80 1.83 14.75
N PRO A 127 -5.79 0.83 15.64
CA PRO A 127 -5.74 1.06 17.09
C PRO A 127 -4.45 1.75 17.55
N TRP A 128 -3.33 1.59 16.84
CA TRP A 128 -2.07 2.30 17.12
C TRP A 128 -2.05 3.75 16.63
N ARG A 129 -3.09 4.22 15.92
CA ARG A 129 -3.18 5.61 15.40
C ARG A 129 -4.33 6.40 16.02
N GLN A 130 -5.41 5.72 16.37
CA GLN A 130 -6.67 6.36 16.73
C GLN A 130 -7.27 5.72 17.98
N ALA A 131 -7.87 6.54 18.83
CA ALA A 131 -8.57 6.09 20.03
C ALA A 131 -9.92 5.41 19.73
N SER A 132 -10.53 5.76 18.59
CA SER A 132 -11.79 5.22 18.08
C SER A 132 -11.87 5.45 16.56
N PRO A 133 -12.79 4.80 15.85
CA PRO A 133 -13.04 5.06 14.42
C PRO A 133 -13.43 6.52 14.21
N THR A 134 -12.96 7.15 13.12
CA THR A 134 -13.21 8.59 12.89
C THR A 134 -14.57 8.86 12.29
N GLY A 135 -15.21 7.87 11.66
CA GLY A 135 -16.43 8.09 10.88
C GLY A 135 -16.16 8.64 9.48
N ASP A 136 -14.89 8.89 9.14
CA ASP A 136 -14.52 9.36 7.81
C ASP A 136 -14.77 8.27 6.78
N PHE A 137 -15.48 8.63 5.72
CA PHE A 137 -15.70 7.74 4.59
C PHE A 137 -14.39 7.52 3.82
N THR A 138 -13.87 6.29 3.87
CA THR A 138 -12.76 5.84 3.05
C THR A 138 -13.26 4.79 2.07
N GLY A 139 -13.06 5.05 0.78
CA GLY A 139 -13.50 4.12 -0.26
C GLY A 139 -12.69 2.81 -0.27
N GLY A 140 -11.53 2.75 0.36
CA GLY A 140 -10.65 1.57 0.42
C GLY A 140 -10.29 0.94 -0.94
N ILE A 141 -9.75 -0.28 -0.87
CA ILE A 141 -9.47 -1.17 -2.01
C ILE A 141 -10.55 -2.28 -2.08
N PHE A 142 -11.81 -1.90 -1.93
CA PHE A 142 -12.95 -2.82 -2.03
C PHE A 142 -14.12 -2.18 -2.78
N GLY A 143 -15.05 -3.03 -3.20
CA GLY A 143 -16.16 -2.69 -4.07
C GLY A 143 -17.46 -2.28 -3.36
N PRO A 144 -18.47 -1.87 -4.15
CA PRO A 144 -18.41 -1.64 -5.59
C PRO A 144 -17.70 -0.33 -5.97
N LYS A 145 -17.09 -0.29 -7.15
CA LYS A 145 -16.48 0.92 -7.72
C LYS A 145 -17.11 1.27 -9.05
N ASP A 146 -17.17 2.56 -9.33
CA ASP A 146 -17.54 3.05 -10.65
C ASP A 146 -16.51 2.58 -11.70
N ILE A 147 -16.97 2.24 -12.90
CA ILE A 147 -16.10 1.71 -13.97
C ILE A 147 -14.97 2.67 -14.32
N THR A 148 -15.20 3.98 -14.29
CA THR A 148 -14.17 5.00 -14.56
C THR A 148 -13.08 5.02 -13.50
N ALA A 149 -13.40 4.64 -12.25
CA ALA A 149 -12.42 4.49 -11.18
C ALA A 149 -11.52 3.26 -11.40
N VAL A 150 -12.08 2.19 -11.95
CA VAL A 150 -11.33 0.99 -12.33
C VAL A 150 -10.41 1.29 -13.51
N GLU A 151 -10.94 1.96 -14.54
CA GLU A 151 -10.18 2.39 -15.72
C GLU A 151 -8.98 3.25 -15.33
N HIS A 152 -9.22 4.27 -14.49
CA HIS A 152 -8.16 5.16 -14.00
C HIS A 152 -7.02 4.41 -13.34
N ARG A 153 -7.33 3.42 -12.50
CA ARG A 153 -6.32 2.59 -11.82
C ARG A 153 -5.56 1.71 -12.80
N ILE A 154 -6.24 1.08 -13.76
CA ILE A 154 -5.59 0.26 -14.79
C ILE A 154 -4.65 1.11 -15.66
N LEU A 155 -5.11 2.29 -16.11
CA LEU A 155 -4.28 3.24 -16.87
C LEU A 155 -3.02 3.64 -16.08
N ARG A 156 -3.16 3.88 -14.77
CA ARG A 156 -2.02 4.14 -13.89
C ARG A 156 -1.03 2.98 -13.84
N LEU A 157 -1.51 1.74 -13.70
CA LEU A 157 -0.64 0.56 -13.70
C LEU A 157 0.06 0.39 -15.05
N LYS A 158 -0.64 0.57 -16.18
CA LYS A 158 -0.05 0.54 -17.53
C LYS A 158 1.08 1.56 -17.68
N ASN A 159 0.83 2.81 -17.29
CA ASN A 159 1.83 3.87 -17.34
C ASN A 159 3.03 3.57 -16.46
N LEU A 160 2.81 3.11 -15.22
CA LEU A 160 3.89 2.74 -14.32
C LEU A 160 4.72 1.59 -14.87
N ILE A 161 4.08 0.55 -15.43
CA ILE A 161 4.79 -0.57 -16.07
C ILE A 161 5.68 -0.07 -17.20
N ASN A 162 5.14 0.72 -18.13
CA ASN A 162 5.90 1.23 -19.26
C ASN A 162 7.05 2.14 -18.82
N ASN A 163 6.77 3.05 -17.88
CA ASN A 163 7.76 4.00 -17.39
C ASN A 163 8.87 3.31 -16.60
N ILE A 164 8.56 2.33 -15.75
CA ILE A 164 9.58 1.60 -14.99
C ILE A 164 10.42 0.69 -15.91
N LYS A 165 9.81 0.07 -16.93
CA LYS A 165 10.59 -0.68 -17.94
C LYS A 165 11.58 0.19 -18.70
N GLU A 166 11.21 1.44 -18.99
CA GLU A 166 12.05 2.34 -19.79
C GLU A 166 13.09 3.09 -18.97
N PHE A 167 12.74 3.55 -17.77
CA PHE A 167 13.57 4.45 -16.96
C PHE A 167 14.07 3.84 -15.66
N GLY A 168 13.59 2.66 -15.28
CA GLY A 168 13.74 2.13 -13.93
C GLY A 168 12.84 2.82 -12.91
N TYR A 169 12.97 2.43 -11.64
CA TYR A 169 12.31 3.11 -10.54
C TYR A 169 13.14 4.29 -10.04
N ILE A 170 12.76 5.50 -10.47
CA ILE A 170 13.47 6.76 -10.15
C ILE A 170 12.53 7.76 -9.43
N PRO A 171 12.21 7.53 -8.15
CA PRO A 171 11.34 8.42 -7.41
C PRO A 171 11.99 9.78 -7.15
N SER A 172 11.16 10.79 -6.95
CA SER A 172 11.49 12.10 -6.39
C SER A 172 10.96 12.22 -4.95
N PRO A 173 11.33 13.26 -4.19
CA PRO A 173 10.78 13.49 -2.86
C PRO A 173 9.25 13.57 -2.79
N LYS A 174 8.60 13.96 -3.90
CA LYS A 174 7.14 14.14 -3.99
C LYS A 174 6.38 12.84 -4.28
N ASP A 175 7.04 11.87 -4.91
CA ASP A 175 6.43 10.62 -5.39
C ASP A 175 7.26 9.38 -5.02
N ILE A 176 8.08 9.46 -3.99
CA ILE A 176 8.65 8.29 -3.34
C ILE A 176 7.56 7.52 -2.58
N ILE A 177 7.82 6.25 -2.28
CA ILE A 177 6.91 5.43 -1.48
C ILE A 177 6.99 5.90 -0.02
N GLU A 178 5.83 6.04 0.63
CA GLU A 178 5.74 6.50 2.01
C GLU A 178 5.01 5.48 2.87
N GLY A 179 5.39 5.42 4.15
CA GLY A 179 4.80 4.48 5.08
C GLY A 179 5.38 4.59 6.49
N TYR A 180 5.13 3.55 7.28
CA TYR A 180 5.61 3.39 8.65
C TYR A 180 5.80 1.90 8.95
N ILE A 181 6.43 1.58 10.07
CA ILE A 181 6.81 0.22 10.42
C ILE A 181 5.84 -0.37 11.44
N LEU A 182 5.40 -1.60 11.19
CA LEU A 182 4.88 -2.50 12.22
C LEU A 182 5.98 -3.50 12.57
N LEU A 183 6.29 -3.66 13.86
CA LEU A 183 7.32 -4.57 14.38
C LEU A 183 6.66 -5.67 15.21
N LYS A 184 6.89 -6.93 14.83
CA LYS A 184 6.37 -8.14 15.47
C LYS A 184 7.52 -9.09 15.75
N ASN A 185 7.94 -9.20 17.01
CA ASN A 185 9.14 -9.97 17.39
C ASN A 185 10.34 -9.57 16.52
N ASP A 186 10.94 -10.54 15.83
CA ASP A 186 12.08 -10.36 14.91
C ASP A 186 11.66 -10.22 13.43
N ASP A 187 10.41 -9.81 13.18
CA ASP A 187 9.90 -9.49 11.85
C ASP A 187 9.27 -8.09 11.80
N PHE A 188 9.21 -7.49 10.61
CA PHE A 188 8.58 -6.21 10.40
C PHE A 188 7.79 -6.15 9.09
N ARG A 189 6.87 -5.20 9.01
CA ARG A 189 6.22 -4.78 7.77
C ARG A 189 6.32 -3.28 7.63
N PHE A 190 6.67 -2.83 6.44
CA PHE A 190 6.58 -1.43 6.06
C PHE A 190 5.21 -1.20 5.42
N VAL A 191 4.31 -0.59 6.19
CA VAL A 191 2.92 -0.35 5.81
C VAL A 191 2.85 0.88 4.91
N ILE A 192 2.42 0.65 3.68
CA ILE A 192 2.33 1.67 2.65
C ILE A 192 1.19 2.61 2.97
N THR A 193 1.47 3.91 3.04
CA THR A 193 0.43 4.94 3.09
C THR A 193 0.32 5.66 1.76
N ALA A 194 1.44 5.89 1.04
CA ALA A 194 1.43 6.40 -0.32
C ALA A 194 2.33 5.58 -1.25
N GLY A 195 1.89 5.45 -2.50
CA GLY A 195 2.62 4.68 -3.51
C GLY A 195 2.09 3.27 -3.74
N HIS A 196 0.88 2.92 -3.27
CA HIS A 196 0.25 1.60 -3.47
C HIS A 196 0.36 1.05 -4.91
N HIS A 197 0.13 1.89 -5.94
CA HIS A 197 0.23 1.46 -7.34
C HIS A 197 1.69 1.22 -7.77
N ARG A 198 2.64 2.00 -7.25
CA ARG A 198 4.08 1.83 -7.51
C ARG A 198 4.57 0.53 -6.89
N VAL A 199 4.27 0.30 -5.62
CA VAL A 199 4.59 -0.96 -4.93
C VAL A 199 4.00 -2.15 -5.67
N ALA A 200 2.72 -2.10 -6.05
CA ALA A 200 2.10 -3.20 -6.78
C ALA A 200 2.81 -3.56 -8.10
N VAL A 201 3.20 -2.54 -8.88
CA VAL A 201 3.95 -2.75 -10.14
C VAL A 201 5.35 -3.28 -9.88
N LEU A 202 6.09 -2.72 -8.91
CA LEU A 202 7.43 -3.18 -8.54
C LEU A 202 7.40 -4.63 -8.06
N THR A 203 6.42 -4.99 -7.23
CA THR A 203 6.22 -6.36 -6.74
C THR A 203 5.93 -7.31 -7.90
N ALA A 204 5.01 -6.95 -8.81
CA ALA A 204 4.71 -7.76 -9.97
C ALA A 204 5.92 -7.94 -10.90
N MET A 205 6.74 -6.89 -11.08
CA MET A 205 7.98 -6.96 -11.86
C MET A 205 9.04 -7.83 -11.20
N TYR A 206 9.19 -7.75 -9.88
CA TYR A 206 10.11 -8.62 -9.13
C TYR A 206 9.68 -10.08 -9.21
N ILE A 207 8.39 -10.40 -8.99
CA ILE A 207 7.83 -11.75 -9.13
C ILE A 207 8.04 -12.34 -10.53
N THR A 208 8.06 -11.48 -11.56
CA THR A 208 8.26 -11.89 -12.96
C THR A 208 9.71 -11.80 -13.43
N ASN A 209 10.66 -11.53 -12.54
CA ASN A 209 12.09 -11.36 -12.84
C ASN A 209 12.39 -10.27 -13.89
N ILE A 210 11.55 -9.23 -13.94
CA ILE A 210 11.79 -8.02 -14.74
C ILE A 210 12.57 -6.99 -13.94
N LEU A 211 12.38 -6.97 -12.62
CA LEU A 211 13.11 -6.12 -11.68
C LEU A 211 14.05 -7.01 -10.86
N ASP A 212 15.36 -6.76 -10.96
CA ASP A 212 16.38 -7.54 -10.25
C ASP A 212 16.59 -7.06 -8.80
N ASP A 213 16.33 -5.78 -8.52
CA ASP A 213 16.56 -5.19 -7.20
C ASP A 213 15.36 -5.41 -6.27
N LYS A 214 15.60 -6.08 -5.14
CA LYS A 214 14.61 -6.26 -4.08
C LYS A 214 14.55 -5.08 -3.11
N LEU A 215 15.54 -4.18 -3.12
CA LEU A 215 15.62 -3.06 -2.20
C LEU A 215 14.99 -1.82 -2.82
N ILE A 216 13.90 -1.35 -2.21
CA ILE A 216 13.10 -0.24 -2.73
C ILE A 216 13.26 0.97 -1.83
N SER A 217 13.57 2.13 -2.42
CA SER A 217 13.69 3.39 -1.68
C SER A 217 12.33 3.88 -1.18
N VAL A 218 12.27 4.22 0.10
CA VAL A 218 11.09 4.71 0.81
C VAL A 218 11.43 5.88 1.72
N LYS A 219 10.40 6.52 2.29
CA LYS A 219 10.53 7.41 3.45
C LYS A 219 9.41 7.19 4.45
N TYR A 220 9.61 7.67 5.66
CA TYR A 220 8.51 7.76 6.62
C TYR A 220 7.45 8.76 6.17
N ASP A 221 6.19 8.40 6.34
CA ASP A 221 5.07 9.32 6.20
C ASP A 221 4.99 10.22 7.44
N THR A 222 5.32 11.50 7.26
CA THR A 222 5.26 12.51 8.32
C THR A 222 3.96 13.32 8.30
N SER A 223 3.09 13.09 7.32
CA SER A 223 1.90 13.89 7.07
C SER A 223 0.62 13.26 7.63
N ARG A 224 0.45 11.95 7.45
CA ARG A 224 -0.79 11.22 7.78
C ARG A 224 -0.65 10.36 9.03
N ILE A 225 0.57 10.13 9.48
CA ILE A 225 0.89 9.27 10.61
C ILE A 225 1.95 9.95 11.48
N LYS A 226 1.71 9.98 12.80
CA LYS A 226 2.62 10.59 13.78
C LYS A 226 3.66 9.61 14.31
N VAL A 227 3.42 8.31 14.15
CA VAL A 227 4.28 7.23 14.61
C VAL A 227 5.08 6.63 13.45
N LYS A 228 6.40 6.55 13.59
CA LYS A 228 7.27 5.92 12.60
C LYS A 228 7.32 4.41 12.74
N ILE A 229 7.25 3.91 13.98
CA ILE A 229 7.36 2.51 14.33
C ILE A 229 6.28 2.19 15.37
N VAL A 230 5.57 1.10 15.15
CA VAL A 230 4.56 0.55 16.05
C VAL A 230 5.01 -0.85 16.44
N LYS A 231 5.16 -1.10 17.74
CA LYS A 231 5.63 -2.39 18.25
C LYS A 231 4.46 -3.20 18.80
N GLU A 232 4.40 -4.49 18.45
CA GLU A 232 3.39 -5.43 18.95
C GLU A 232 3.39 -5.49 20.49
N ASN A 233 4.56 -5.55 21.11
CA ASN A 233 4.73 -5.61 22.56
C ASN A 233 4.31 -4.32 23.31
N ASP A 234 3.98 -3.25 22.58
CA ASP A 234 3.50 -1.98 23.11
C ASP A 234 1.97 -1.83 23.01
N VAL A 235 1.24 -2.93 22.75
CA VAL A 235 -0.22 -2.94 22.52
C VAL A 235 -1.01 -2.17 23.59
N GLN A 236 -0.60 -2.22 24.85
CA GLN A 236 -1.32 -1.55 25.94
C GLN A 236 -1.29 -0.01 25.82
N ASN A 237 -0.30 0.54 25.11
CA ASN A 237 -0.16 1.98 24.87
C ASN A 237 -0.80 2.45 23.57
N TRP A 238 -1.28 1.54 22.71
CA TRP A 238 -1.98 1.91 21.48
C TRP A 238 -3.26 2.68 21.80
N PHE A 239 -3.51 3.78 21.08
CA PHE A 239 -4.61 4.69 21.37
C PHE A 239 -5.97 3.99 21.53
N GLY A 240 -6.30 3.05 20.64
CA GLY A 240 -7.56 2.31 20.65
C GLY A 240 -7.70 1.32 21.80
N VAL A 241 -6.58 0.82 22.34
CA VAL A 241 -6.56 -0.06 23.51
C VAL A 241 -6.59 0.76 24.79
N LYS A 242 -5.76 1.80 24.85
CA LYS A 242 -5.68 2.75 25.98
C LYS A 242 -7.00 3.48 26.23
N SER A 243 -7.79 3.74 25.19
CA SER A 243 -9.13 4.34 25.31
C SER A 243 -10.21 3.37 25.79
N GLY A 244 -9.92 2.06 25.82
CA GLY A 244 -10.92 1.01 26.06
C GLY A 244 -11.82 0.72 24.86
N PHE A 245 -11.55 1.32 23.69
CA PHE A 245 -12.36 1.04 22.49
C PHE A 245 -12.14 -0.39 21.98
N LEU A 246 -10.91 -0.89 21.94
CA LEU A 246 -10.60 -2.29 21.64
C LEU A 246 -9.95 -2.99 22.84
N THR A 247 -10.14 -4.30 22.93
CA THR A 247 -9.28 -5.13 23.78
C THR A 247 -7.91 -5.28 23.13
N ALA A 248 -6.87 -5.53 23.93
CA ALA A 248 -5.54 -5.84 23.39
C ALA A 248 -5.59 -7.06 22.45
N LYS A 249 -6.43 -8.06 22.76
CA LYS A 249 -6.63 -9.25 21.92
C LYS A 249 -7.17 -8.88 20.53
N ASP A 250 -8.25 -8.10 20.46
CA ASP A 250 -8.84 -7.69 19.17
C ASP A 250 -7.85 -6.87 18.32
N ALA A 251 -7.10 -5.98 18.99
CA ALA A 251 -6.10 -5.14 18.33
C ALA A 251 -4.91 -5.95 17.79
N LEU A 252 -4.44 -6.94 18.55
CA LEU A 252 -3.34 -7.83 18.11
C LEU A 252 -3.75 -8.73 16.95
N GLU A 253 -5.01 -9.19 16.93
CA GLU A 253 -5.52 -9.97 15.81
C GLU A 253 -5.49 -9.15 14.51
N MET A 254 -5.99 -7.91 14.55
CA MET A 254 -5.89 -6.98 13.43
C MET A 254 -4.44 -6.70 13.03
N PHE A 255 -3.56 -6.47 14.00
CA PHE A 255 -2.14 -6.24 13.75
C PHE A 255 -1.47 -7.44 13.08
N GLY A 256 -1.83 -8.66 13.49
CA GLY A 256 -1.36 -9.92 12.92
C GLY A 256 -1.64 -10.05 11.43
N SER A 257 -2.81 -9.58 10.97
CA SER A 257 -3.21 -9.67 9.55
C SER A 257 -2.23 -9.03 8.56
N TYR A 258 -1.41 -8.07 9.00
CA TYR A 258 -0.39 -7.44 8.14
C TYR A 258 0.80 -8.35 7.82
N PHE A 259 0.98 -9.41 8.60
CA PHE A 259 2.12 -10.34 8.51
C PHE A 259 1.78 -11.63 7.77
N GLU A 260 0.51 -11.85 7.41
CA GLU A 260 -0.04 -13.09 6.84
C GLU A 260 -0.26 -13.06 5.31
#